data_AF-A0A2V6FAK9-F1
#
_entry.id   AF-A0A2V6FAK9-F1
#
_cell.length_a   1.000
_cell.length_b   1.000
_cell.length_c   1.000
_cell.angle_alpha   90.00
_cell.angle_beta   90.00
_cell.angle_gamma   90.00
#
_symmetry.space_group_name_H-M   'P 1'
#
loop_
_entity.id
_entity.type
_entity.pdbx_description
1 polymer ?
#
loop_
_entity_poly.entity_id
_entity_poly.type
_entity_poly.pdbx_seq_one_letter_code
_entity_poly.pdbx_strand_id
1 'polypeptide(L)'
;MKPGRFVLNNLQMTKGMKMKRHWTFLTMVVLAGLARAEDKAEFKDNRAKFSYAIGLNMGNQLKREKIVPDTELILKGINDGLTAHPQLTDQETREIFTAFQQEHRKQLAEKNKQAGDKFLAEN
;
A
#
# COMPACT_ATOMS: atom_id res chain seq x y z
N MET A 1 -10.79 -4.29 85.31
CA MET A 1 -9.67 -5.27 85.32
C MET A 1 -9.70 -6.05 84.02
N LYS A 2 -8.57 -6.03 83.30
CA LYS A 2 -8.16 -6.88 82.16
C LYS A 2 -8.08 -8.37 82.56
N PRO A 3 -7.68 -9.34 81.68
CA PRO A 3 -7.69 -9.41 80.21
C PRO A 3 -8.01 -10.84 79.66
N GLY A 4 -7.90 -11.03 78.34
CA GLY A 4 -7.48 -12.31 77.74
C GLY A 4 -8.13 -12.56 76.38
N ARG A 5 -7.75 -11.82 75.32
CA ARG A 5 -6.71 -12.21 74.34
C ARG A 5 -6.99 -13.62 73.77
N PHE A 6 -7.44 -13.72 72.53
CA PHE A 6 -6.62 -14.22 71.41
C PHE A 6 -7.46 -14.28 70.14
N VAL A 7 -6.92 -13.67 69.10
CA VAL A 7 -7.40 -13.72 67.73
C VAL A 7 -7.24 -15.15 67.21
N LEU A 8 -8.32 -15.74 66.71
CA LEU A 8 -8.27 -16.78 65.69
C LEU A 8 -9.26 -16.41 64.59
N ASN A 9 -8.73 -15.57 63.70
CA ASN A 9 -9.20 -15.48 62.34
C ASN A 9 -8.98 -16.86 61.70
N ASN A 10 -9.91 -17.27 60.81
CA ASN A 10 -9.82 -18.44 59.92
C ASN A 10 -10.39 -19.77 60.48
N LEU A 11 -11.69 -20.02 60.27
CA LEU A 11 -12.17 -21.25 59.60
C LEU A 11 -13.70 -21.22 59.36
N GLN A 12 -14.04 -21.47 58.09
CA GLN A 12 -15.30 -22.05 57.58
C GLN A 12 -16.56 -21.18 57.55
N MET A 13 -16.91 -20.72 56.34
CA MET A 13 -18.09 -21.23 55.65
C MET A 13 -17.93 -21.05 54.13
N THR A 14 -17.38 -22.08 53.49
CA THR A 14 -17.70 -22.38 52.09
C THR A 14 -19.10 -23.00 52.08
N LYS A 15 -20.04 -22.39 51.34
CA LYS A 15 -21.12 -23.07 50.60
C LYS A 15 -22.06 -22.03 50.00
N GLY A 16 -21.89 -21.77 48.71
CA GLY A 16 -22.80 -20.90 47.98
C GLY A 16 -22.42 -20.61 46.53
N MET A 17 -21.77 -21.55 45.82
CA MET A 17 -21.53 -21.39 44.38
C MET A 17 -22.25 -22.51 43.62
N LYS A 18 -23.52 -22.26 43.24
CA LYS A 18 -24.19 -23.01 42.18
C LYS A 18 -23.63 -22.53 40.83
N MET A 19 -22.44 -23.00 40.46
CA MET A 19 -21.92 -22.92 39.11
C MET A 19 -21.97 -24.32 38.52
N LYS A 20 -22.97 -24.60 37.67
CA LYS A 20 -22.99 -25.80 36.83
C LYS A 20 -21.86 -25.67 35.82
N ARG A 21 -20.67 -26.18 36.15
CA ARG A 21 -19.51 -26.22 35.27
C ARG A 21 -19.03 -27.66 35.12
N HIS A 22 -19.77 -28.38 34.28
CA HIS A 22 -19.31 -29.56 33.53
C HIS A 22 -19.42 -29.12 32.07
N TRP A 23 -18.50 -29.31 31.14
CA TRP A 23 -17.34 -30.17 31.04
C TRP A 23 -16.59 -29.61 29.80
N THR A 24 -15.29 -29.42 29.86
CA THR A 24 -14.47 -29.20 28.65
C THR A 24 -14.72 -30.34 27.67
N PHE A 25 -15.08 -30.07 26.42
CA PHE A 25 -14.45 -30.66 25.22
C PHE A 25 -15.05 -30.02 23.96
N LEU A 26 -14.15 -29.72 23.01
CA LEU A 26 -14.43 -29.58 21.58
C LEU A 26 -15.14 -28.30 21.10
N THR A 27 -14.39 -27.22 20.90
CA THR A 27 -14.50 -26.41 19.67
C THR A 27 -13.19 -25.68 19.40
N MET A 28 -12.44 -26.26 18.47
CA MET A 28 -11.41 -25.59 17.69
C MET A 28 -12.04 -24.36 17.02
N VAL A 29 -11.70 -23.16 17.48
CA VAL A 29 -12.03 -21.93 16.77
C VAL A 29 -10.72 -21.18 16.55
N VAL A 30 -10.07 -21.56 15.44
CA VAL A 30 -9.22 -20.65 14.68
C VAL A 30 -10.12 -19.49 14.27
N LEU A 31 -9.99 -18.34 14.93
CA LEU A 31 -10.50 -17.09 14.38
C LEU A 31 -9.31 -16.23 13.96
N ALA A 32 -9.01 -16.40 12.67
CA ALA A 32 -8.54 -15.39 11.75
C ALA A 32 -7.42 -14.49 12.26
N GLY A 33 -6.21 -14.77 11.78
CA GLY A 33 -5.35 -13.68 11.38
C GLY A 33 -6.21 -12.67 10.62
N LEU A 34 -6.22 -11.43 11.10
CA LEU A 34 -6.40 -10.26 10.26
C LEU A 34 -5.21 -10.24 9.29
N ALA A 35 -5.21 -11.21 8.37
CA ALA A 35 -4.70 -10.97 7.04
C ALA A 35 -5.37 -9.65 6.66
N ARG A 36 -4.56 -8.60 6.56
CA ARG A 36 -4.95 -7.43 5.79
C ARG A 36 -5.37 -7.99 4.45
N ALA A 37 -6.67 -8.19 4.27
CA ALA A 37 -7.30 -7.98 3.00
C ALA A 37 -6.97 -6.52 2.70
N GLU A 38 -5.82 -6.33 2.07
CA GLU A 38 -5.58 -5.20 1.21
C GLU A 38 -6.87 -5.07 0.42
N ASP A 39 -7.59 -3.96 0.62
CA ASP A 39 -8.85 -3.66 -0.05
C ASP A 39 -8.57 -3.73 -1.55
N LYS A 40 -8.68 -4.94 -2.11
CA LYS A 40 -8.65 -5.15 -3.54
C LYS A 40 -9.90 -4.47 -3.99
N ALA A 41 -9.75 -3.25 -4.51
CA ALA A 41 -10.81 -2.54 -5.18
C ALA A 41 -11.55 -3.56 -6.05
N GLU A 42 -12.76 -3.94 -5.63
CA GLU A 42 -13.56 -4.90 -6.38
C GLU A 42 -13.95 -4.18 -7.65
N PHE A 43 -13.27 -4.51 -8.74
CA PHE A 43 -13.58 -3.96 -10.04
C PHE A 43 -14.97 -4.47 -10.45
N LYS A 44 -15.93 -3.53 -10.49
CA LYS A 44 -17.36 -3.79 -10.73
C LYS A 44 -17.63 -4.54 -12.05
N ASP A 45 -16.77 -4.36 -13.05
CA ASP A 45 -16.87 -5.02 -14.36
C ASP A 45 -15.51 -5.12 -15.08
N ASN A 46 -15.52 -5.71 -16.27
CA ASN A 46 -14.33 -5.85 -17.12
C ASN A 46 -13.78 -4.50 -17.60
N ARG A 47 -14.64 -3.49 -17.78
CA ARG A 47 -14.20 -2.15 -18.18
C ARG A 47 -13.38 -1.51 -17.06
N ALA A 48 -13.81 -1.63 -15.80
CA ALA A 48 -13.09 -1.14 -14.64
C ALA A 48 -11.73 -1.83 -14.48
N LYS A 49 -11.66 -3.16 -14.68
CA LYS A 49 -10.39 -3.91 -14.68
C LYS A 49 -9.46 -3.44 -15.79
N PHE A 50 -9.98 -3.24 -16.99
CA PHE A 50 -9.20 -2.79 -18.14
C PHE A 50 -8.63 -1.38 -17.92
N SER A 51 -9.44 -0.43 -17.44
CA SER A 51 -8.99 0.92 -17.10
C SER A 51 -7.90 0.92 -16.02
N TYR A 52 -8.06 0.10 -14.98
CA TYR A 52 -7.03 -0.06 -13.96
C TYR A 52 -5.74 -0.67 -14.51
N ALA A 53 -5.84 -1.67 -15.38
CA ALA A 53 -4.68 -2.30 -16.01
C ALA A 53 -3.87 -1.31 -16.86
N ILE A 54 -4.54 -0.39 -17.58
CA ILE A 54 -3.87 0.70 -18.32
C ILE A 54 -3.07 1.59 -17.34
N GLY A 55 -3.72 2.08 -16.28
CA GLY A 55 -3.07 2.93 -15.28
C GLY A 55 -1.89 2.23 -14.60
N LEU A 56 -2.06 0.95 -14.24
CA LEU A 56 -1.01 0.13 -13.63
C LEU A 56 0.18 -0.06 -14.58
N ASN A 57 -0.07 -0.36 -15.85
CA ASN A 57 1.00 -0.52 -16.84
C ASN A 57 1.78 0.78 -17.03
N MET A 58 1.08 1.92 -17.15
CA MET A 58 1.68 3.24 -17.28
C MET A 58 2.51 3.61 -16.05
N GLY A 59 1.97 3.44 -14.83
CA GLY A 59 2.69 3.69 -13.59
C GLY A 59 3.95 2.83 -13.44
N ASN A 60 3.88 1.56 -13.86
CA ASN A 60 5.05 0.67 -13.86
C ASN A 60 6.13 1.12 -14.83
N GLN A 61 5.77 1.63 -16.02
CA GLN A 61 6.73 2.21 -16.96
C GLN A 61 7.41 3.45 -16.35
N LEU A 62 6.63 4.39 -15.82
CA LEU A 62 7.13 5.62 -15.19
C LEU A 62 8.10 5.31 -14.04
N LYS A 63 7.75 4.34 -13.19
CA LYS A 63 8.61 3.88 -12.09
C LYS A 63 9.95 3.33 -12.58
N ARG A 64 9.96 2.56 -13.68
CA ARG A 64 11.22 2.01 -14.25
C ARG A 64 12.13 3.12 -14.76
N GLU A 65 11.56 4.11 -15.43
CA GLU A 65 12.28 5.29 -15.92
C GLU A 65 12.61 6.29 -14.78
N LYS A 66 12.16 6.02 -13.54
CA LYS A 66 12.30 6.90 -12.37
C LYS A 66 11.70 8.30 -12.59
N ILE A 67 10.64 8.36 -13.39
CA ILE A 67 9.88 9.57 -13.65
C ILE A 67 8.80 9.69 -12.58
N VAL A 68 8.73 10.84 -11.91
CA VAL A 68 7.70 11.16 -10.92
C VAL A 68 6.81 12.26 -11.51
N PRO A 69 5.70 11.92 -12.18
CA PRO A 69 4.81 12.92 -12.73
C PRO A 69 3.79 13.41 -11.69
N ASP A 70 3.17 14.53 -12.01
CA ASP A 70 1.91 14.92 -11.39
C ASP A 70 0.77 14.02 -11.93
N THR A 71 0.26 13.15 -11.07
CA THR A 71 -0.76 12.16 -11.45
C THR A 71 -2.11 12.82 -11.72
N GLU A 72 -2.43 13.93 -11.03
CA GLU A 72 -3.69 14.64 -11.25
C GLU A 72 -3.70 15.29 -12.64
N LEU A 73 -2.58 15.88 -13.05
CA LEU A 73 -2.44 16.45 -14.39
C LEU A 73 -2.46 15.39 -15.50
N ILE A 74 -1.91 14.20 -15.27
CA ILE A 74 -2.04 13.08 -16.22
C ILE A 74 -3.50 12.69 -16.39
N LEU A 75 -4.22 12.49 -15.29
CA LEU A 75 -5.63 12.10 -15.34
C LEU A 75 -6.48 13.17 -16.03
N LYS A 76 -6.18 14.44 -15.76
CA LYS A 76 -6.80 15.57 -16.45
C LYS A 76 -6.51 15.53 -17.96
N GLY A 77 -5.25 15.38 -18.37
CA GLY A 77 -4.88 15.31 -19.79
C GLY A 77 -5.54 14.14 -20.53
N ILE A 78 -5.70 12.99 -19.87
CA ILE A 78 -6.46 11.85 -20.42
C ILE A 78 -7.93 12.23 -20.65
N ASN A 79 -8.56 12.86 -19.66
CA ASN A 79 -9.97 13.29 -19.77
C ASN A 79 -10.14 14.36 -20.87
N ASP A 80 -9.28 15.36 -20.89
CA ASP A 80 -9.30 16.44 -21.89
C ASP A 80 -9.12 15.89 -23.31
N GLY A 81 -8.25 14.89 -23.51
CA GLY A 81 -8.08 14.20 -24.79
C GLY A 81 -9.30 13.37 -25.20
N LEU A 82 -9.94 12.67 -24.25
CA LEU A 82 -11.16 11.89 -24.51
C LEU A 82 -12.38 12.76 -24.83
N THR A 83 -12.43 13.96 -24.27
CA THR A 83 -13.53 14.92 -24.47
C THR A 83 -13.24 15.93 -25.58
N ALA A 84 -12.09 15.83 -26.27
CA ALA A 84 -11.63 16.75 -27.30
C ALA A 84 -11.53 18.22 -26.83
N HIS A 85 -11.15 18.41 -25.57
CA HIS A 85 -10.88 19.72 -24.95
C HIS A 85 -9.43 19.82 -24.43
N PRO A 86 -8.39 19.53 -25.24
CA PRO A 86 -7.01 19.56 -24.78
C PRO A 86 -6.58 20.98 -24.42
N GLN A 87 -5.83 21.11 -23.32
CA GLN A 87 -5.24 22.40 -22.92
C GLN A 87 -3.95 22.74 -23.69
N LEU A 88 -3.38 21.76 -24.37
CA LEU A 88 -2.20 21.91 -25.20
C LEU A 88 -2.58 21.62 -26.65
N THR A 89 -2.00 22.38 -27.56
CA THR A 89 -2.07 22.06 -28.99
C THR A 89 -1.27 20.79 -29.28
N ASP A 90 -1.57 20.16 -30.42
CA ASP A 90 -0.79 19.01 -30.92
C ASP A 90 0.69 19.36 -31.09
N GLN A 91 0.99 20.61 -31.49
CA GLN A 91 2.36 21.07 -31.68
C GLN A 91 3.09 21.18 -30.34
N GLU A 92 2.52 21.88 -29.36
CA GLU A 92 3.10 22.01 -28.02
C GLU A 92 3.32 20.64 -27.37
N THR A 93 2.35 19.74 -27.52
CA THR A 93 2.45 18.36 -27.03
C THR A 93 3.68 17.66 -27.62
N ARG A 94 3.87 17.71 -28.95
CA ARG A 94 5.04 17.11 -29.63
C ARG A 94 6.36 17.74 -29.20
N GLU A 95 6.39 19.06 -29.05
CA GLU A 95 7.58 19.79 -28.63
C GLU A 95 8.00 19.40 -27.21
N ILE A 96 7.05 19.34 -26.27
CA ILE A 96 7.28 18.91 -24.88
C ILE A 96 7.82 17.47 -24.84
N PHE A 97 7.19 16.54 -25.57
CA PHE A 97 7.66 15.15 -25.62
C PHE A 97 9.07 15.03 -26.22
N THR A 98 9.37 15.79 -27.27
CA THR A 98 10.70 15.79 -27.90
C THR A 98 11.75 16.32 -26.95
N ALA A 99 11.48 17.44 -26.28
CA ALA A 99 12.38 18.03 -25.30
C ALA A 99 12.63 17.05 -24.13
N PHE A 100 11.58 16.44 -23.61
CA PHE A 100 11.68 15.45 -22.53
C PHE A 100 12.53 14.24 -22.95
N GLN A 101 12.30 13.70 -24.16
CA GLN A 101 13.05 12.55 -24.66
C GLN A 101 14.54 12.87 -24.86
N GLN A 102 14.86 14.07 -25.38
CA GLN A 102 16.24 14.51 -25.54
C GLN A 102 16.95 14.63 -24.19
N GLU A 103 16.29 15.25 -23.21
CA GLU A 103 16.84 15.40 -21.86
C GLU A 103 17.05 14.04 -21.19
N HIS A 104 16.06 13.16 -21.27
CA HIS A 104 16.15 11.81 -20.69
C HIS A 104 17.30 10.99 -21.30
N ARG A 105 17.51 11.09 -22.62
CA ARG A 105 18.64 10.44 -23.31
C ARG A 105 19.99 10.97 -22.81
N LYS A 106 20.12 12.28 -22.62
CA LYS A 106 21.36 12.89 -22.08
C LYS A 106 21.64 12.39 -20.66
N GLN A 107 20.62 12.34 -19.81
CA GLN A 107 20.76 11.84 -18.43
C GLN A 107 21.17 10.36 -18.38
N LEU A 108 20.63 9.52 -19.26
CA LEU A 108 21.03 8.12 -19.38
C LEU A 108 22.48 7.97 -19.85
N ALA A 109 22.89 8.77 -20.85
CA ALA A 109 24.26 8.75 -21.35
C ALA A 109 25.26 9.16 -20.26
N GLU A 110 24.95 10.20 -19.49
CA GLU A 110 25.78 10.67 -18.38
C GLU A 110 25.87 9.63 -17.26
N LYS A 111 24.74 9.02 -16.86
CA LYS A 111 24.74 7.92 -15.88
C LYS A 111 25.58 6.74 -16.32
N ASN A 112 25.50 6.36 -17.59
CA ASN A 112 26.28 5.25 -18.14
C ASN A 112 27.77 5.56 -18.19
N LYS A 113 28.13 6.80 -18.55
CA LYS A 113 29.53 7.26 -18.51
C LYS A 113 30.10 7.19 -17.10
N GLN A 114 29.38 7.75 -16.11
CA GLN A 114 29.78 7.70 -14.70
C GLN A 114 29.89 6.27 -14.17
N ALA A 115 28.99 5.37 -14.57
CA ALA A 115 29.07 3.96 -14.20
C ALA A 115 30.29 3.27 -14.82
N GLY A 116 30.61 3.58 -16.09
CA GLY A 116 31.81 3.07 -16.76
C GLY A 116 33.10 3.56 -16.11
N ASP A 117 33.19 4.85 -15.79
CA ASP A 117 34.36 5.43 -15.12
C ASP A 117 34.58 4.81 -13.73
N LYS A 118 33.51 4.57 -12.97
CA LYS A 118 33.59 3.84 -11.68
C LYS A 118 34.06 2.40 -11.85
N PHE A 119 33.51 1.69 -12.83
CA PHE A 119 33.92 0.32 -13.11
C PHE A 119 35.40 0.24 -13.48
N LEU A 120 35.92 1.19 -14.26
CA LEU A 120 37.35 1.25 -14.61
C LEU A 120 38.24 1.66 -13.43
N ALA A 121 37.73 2.43 -12.47
CA ALA A 121 38.49 2.83 -11.28
C ALA A 121 38.54 1.74 -10.20
N GLU A 122 37.58 0.82 -10.20
CA GLU A 122 37.45 -0.27 -9.22
C GLU A 122 38.11 -1.59 -9.66
N ASN A 123 38.52 -1.73 -10.93
CA ASN A 123 39.23 -2.90 -11.48
C ASN A 123 40.70 -2.60 -11.76
#